data_AF-A0A961GJS5-F1
#
_entry.id   AF-A0A961GJS5-F1
#
_cell.length_a   1.000
_cell.length_b   1.000
_cell.length_c   1.000
_cell.angle_alpha   90.00
_cell.angle_beta   90.00
_cell.angle_gamma   90.00
#
_symmetry.space_group_name_H-M   'P 1'
#
loop_
_entity.id
_entity.type
_entity.pdbx_description
1 polymer ?
#
loop_
_entity_poly.entity_id
_entity_poly.type
_entity_poly.pdbx_seq_one_letter_code
_entity_poly.pdbx_strand_id
1 'polypeptide(L)'
;GEGWGLCDDGERLVMSDGSAALTMRDRDDFSVLDTVGVTAAGAAVPRLNELECVGGTVWANIYQTDTIVQIDPATGEVLAQVDAAGLLSPAEAAEADVLNGIAKVPGDGDTFLITGKNWPWTFEVRFVPA
;
A
#
# COMPACT_ATOMS: atom_id res chain seq x y z
N GLY A 1 16.89 4.07 5.51
CA GLY A 1 15.85 3.59 6.42
C GLY A 1 15.88 2.08 6.47
N GLU A 2 14.84 1.51 7.04
CA GLU A 2 14.51 0.09 6.85
C GLU A 2 13.90 -0.11 5.45
N GLY A 3 13.52 -1.33 5.10
CA GLY A 3 12.77 -1.62 3.87
C GLY A 3 11.53 -2.43 4.18
N TRP A 4 10.36 -1.84 3.93
CA TRP A 4 9.06 -2.41 4.31
C TRP A 4 8.32 -2.91 3.08
N GLY A 5 7.83 -2.01 2.22
CA GLY A 5 7.19 -2.34 0.94
C GLY A 5 8.01 -1.86 -0.26
N LEU A 6 7.77 -2.48 -1.42
CA LEU A 6 8.43 -2.16 -2.68
C LEU A 6 7.47 -2.47 -3.84
N CYS A 7 7.24 -1.51 -4.74
CA CYS A 7 6.54 -1.75 -6.01
C CYS A 7 7.28 -1.13 -7.20
N ASP A 8 6.98 -1.59 -8.41
CA ASP A 8 7.56 -1.10 -9.67
C ASP A 8 6.51 -0.23 -10.39
N ASP A 9 6.79 1.06 -10.56
CA ASP A 9 5.88 1.98 -11.26
C ASP A 9 6.03 1.91 -12.80
N GLY A 10 6.92 1.04 -13.29
CA GLY A 10 7.27 0.88 -14.70
C GLY A 10 8.54 1.65 -15.10
N GLU A 11 8.92 2.66 -14.33
CA GLU A 11 10.11 3.50 -14.56
C GLU A 11 11.13 3.38 -13.42
N ARG A 12 10.65 3.25 -12.18
CA ARG A 12 11.41 3.28 -10.92
C ARG A 12 10.84 2.27 -9.95
N LEU A 13 11.63 1.92 -8.94
CA LEU A 13 11.12 1.20 -7.77
C LEU A 13 10.67 2.23 -6.71
N VAL A 14 9.46 2.06 -6.20
CA VAL A 14 8.93 2.87 -5.09
C VAL A 14 9.03 2.05 -3.81
N MET A 15 9.66 2.60 -2.79
CA MET A 15 9.96 1.91 -1.54
C MET A 15 9.41 2.67 -0.33
N SER A 16 8.82 1.94 0.61
CA SER A 16 8.47 2.45 1.94
C SER A 16 9.43 1.91 3.01
N ASP A 17 9.51 2.60 4.14
CA ASP A 17 10.34 2.20 5.28
C ASP A 17 9.64 2.37 6.64
N GLY A 18 8.31 2.45 6.65
CA GLY A 18 7.51 2.70 7.84
C GLY A 18 7.44 4.19 8.25
N SER A 19 8.20 5.08 7.61
CA SER A 19 8.03 6.53 7.78
C SER A 19 6.81 7.05 7.00
N ALA A 20 6.67 8.37 6.94
CA ALA A 20 5.68 9.06 6.10
C ALA A 20 6.28 9.49 4.75
N ALA A 21 7.23 8.73 4.22
CA ALA A 21 7.88 9.02 2.95
C ALA A 21 7.94 7.79 2.05
N LEU A 22 7.88 8.02 0.74
CA LEU A 22 8.21 7.05 -0.29
C LEU A 22 9.54 7.44 -0.93
N THR A 23 10.44 6.47 -1.04
CA THR A 23 11.73 6.65 -1.72
C THR A 23 11.65 6.04 -3.10
N MET A 24 11.92 6.85 -4.12
CA MET A 24 12.05 6.38 -5.50
C MET A 24 13.49 5.94 -5.73
N ARG A 25 13.66 4.74 -6.29
CA ARG A 25 14.94 4.09 -6.52
C ARG A 25 15.12 3.68 -7.96
N ASP A 26 16.36 3.73 -8.40
CA ASP A 26 16.77 3.22 -9.69
C ASP A 26 16.57 1.70 -9.75
N ARG A 27 16.15 1.20 -10.91
CA ARG A 27 15.82 -0.23 -11.09
C ARG A 27 17.06 -1.09 -11.28
N ASP A 28 18.15 -0.51 -11.79
CA ASP A 28 19.35 -1.24 -12.15
C ASP A 28 20.33 -1.32 -10.97
N ASP A 29 20.50 -0.21 -10.23
CA ASP A 29 21.49 -0.12 -9.14
C ASP A 29 20.90 0.17 -7.76
N PHE A 30 19.58 0.35 -7.66
CA PHE A 30 18.85 0.62 -6.41
C PHE A 30 19.25 1.93 -5.70
N SER A 31 20.00 2.80 -6.38
CA SER A 31 20.35 4.13 -5.88
C SER A 31 19.09 4.97 -5.66
N VAL A 32 19.18 5.91 -4.72
CA VAL A 32 18.05 6.81 -4.43
C VAL A 32 17.98 7.87 -5.52
N LEU A 33 16.84 7.94 -6.19
CA LEU A 33 16.54 8.95 -7.21
C LEU A 33 15.86 10.17 -6.58
N ASP A 34 14.87 9.92 -5.72
CA ASP A 34 14.07 10.98 -5.10
C ASP A 34 13.36 10.46 -3.82
N THR A 35 12.76 11.36 -3.05
CA THR A 35 11.94 11.03 -1.88
C THR A 35 10.78 12.02 -1.75
N VAL A 36 9.57 11.48 -1.62
CA VAL A 36 8.35 12.27 -1.46
C VAL A 36 7.72 12.02 -0.09
N GLY A 37 7.28 13.08 0.58
CA GLY A 37 6.54 12.99 1.84
C GLY A 37 5.06 12.76 1.59
N VAL A 38 4.48 11.72 2.20
CA VAL A 38 3.07 11.36 2.04
C VAL A 38 2.20 12.10 3.04
N THR A 39 1.15 12.76 2.55
CA THR A 39 0.21 13.53 3.37
C THR A 39 -1.24 13.28 2.99
N ALA A 40 -2.12 13.33 3.98
CA ALA A 40 -3.56 13.37 3.80
C ALA A 40 -4.09 14.67 4.43
N ALA A 41 -4.75 15.51 3.63
CA ALA A 41 -5.22 16.83 4.05
C ALA A 41 -4.13 17.68 4.75
N GLY A 42 -2.89 17.60 4.27
CA GLY A 42 -1.73 18.32 4.81
C GLY A 42 -1.09 17.72 6.06
N ALA A 43 -1.61 16.62 6.60
CA ALA A 43 -1.00 15.89 7.71
C ALA A 43 -0.20 14.68 7.21
N ALA A 44 0.99 14.45 7.77
CA ALA A 44 1.83 13.31 7.39
C ALA A 44 1.14 11.97 7.69
N VAL A 45 1.30 11.01 6.78
CA VAL A 45 0.75 9.64 6.92
C VAL A 45 1.90 8.67 7.17
N PRO A 46 2.24 8.36 8.44
CA PRO A 46 3.33 7.45 8.76
C PRO A 46 2.90 5.99 8.61
N ARG A 47 3.86 5.07 8.83
CA ARG A 47 3.63 3.62 8.87
C ARG A 47 3.20 3.04 7.52
N LEU A 48 3.62 3.67 6.43
CA LEU A 48 3.51 3.10 5.09
C LEU A 48 4.26 1.77 5.06
N ASN A 49 3.57 0.71 4.63
CA ASN A 49 4.10 -0.64 4.66
C ASN A 49 4.08 -1.24 3.26
N GLU A 50 3.42 -2.38 3.05
CA GLU A 50 3.30 -3.02 1.74
C GLU A 50 2.73 -2.07 0.68
N LEU A 51 3.25 -2.17 -0.56
CA LEU A 51 2.98 -1.24 -1.66
C LEU A 51 2.57 -1.99 -2.92
N GLU A 52 1.61 -1.43 -3.67
CA GLU A 52 1.28 -1.89 -5.02
C GLU A 52 1.13 -0.70 -5.98
N CYS A 53 1.87 -0.73 -7.09
CA CYS A 53 1.92 0.35 -8.08
C CYS A 53 0.87 0.11 -9.18
N VAL A 54 -0.13 0.99 -9.31
CA VAL A 54 -1.24 0.83 -10.25
C VAL A 54 -1.59 2.14 -10.94
N GLY A 55 -1.53 2.15 -12.27
CA GLY A 55 -2.05 3.27 -13.08
C GLY A 55 -1.42 4.63 -12.75
N GLY A 56 -0.14 4.65 -12.37
CA GLY A 56 0.57 5.87 -11.95
C GLY A 56 0.35 6.27 -10.50
N THR A 57 -0.40 5.49 -9.71
CA THR A 57 -0.59 5.68 -8.27
C THR A 57 0.06 4.57 -7.47
N VAL A 58 0.29 4.81 -6.18
CA VAL A 58 0.82 3.82 -5.24
C VAL A 58 -0.26 3.53 -4.21
N TRP A 59 -0.65 2.26 -4.10
CA TRP A 59 -1.49 1.78 -3.01
C TRP A 59 -0.58 1.34 -1.87
N ALA A 60 -0.91 1.73 -0.63
CA ALA A 60 -0.11 1.38 0.53
C ALA A 60 -0.97 0.92 1.70
N ASN A 61 -0.58 -0.18 2.34
CA ASN A 61 -1.10 -0.51 3.68
C ASN A 61 -0.54 0.47 4.72
N ILE A 62 -1.37 0.85 5.70
CA ILE A 62 -0.92 1.55 6.91
C ILE A 62 -0.78 0.52 8.04
N TYR A 63 0.46 0.28 8.49
CA TYR A 63 0.75 -0.77 9.47
C TYR A 63 0.00 -0.58 10.80
N GLN A 64 -0.52 -1.69 11.34
CA GLN A 64 -1.39 -1.77 12.52
C GLN A 64 -2.77 -1.10 12.35
N THR A 65 -3.25 -0.98 11.11
CA THR A 65 -4.61 -0.54 10.81
C THR A 65 -5.21 -1.42 9.71
N ASP A 66 -6.52 -1.37 9.56
CA ASP A 66 -7.24 -1.95 8.42
C ASP A 66 -7.39 -0.95 7.27
N THR A 67 -6.48 0.02 7.15
CA THR A 67 -6.54 1.10 6.16
C THR A 67 -5.57 0.84 5.02
N ILE A 68 -6.06 1.06 3.80
CA ILE A 68 -5.26 1.17 2.59
C ILE A 68 -5.42 2.60 2.05
N VAL A 69 -4.33 3.21 1.59
CA VAL A 69 -4.35 4.55 0.96
C VAL A 69 -3.88 4.48 -0.48
N GLN A 70 -4.50 5.28 -1.34
CA GLN A 70 -4.01 5.56 -2.70
C GLN A 70 -3.23 6.87 -2.68
N ILE A 71 -2.00 6.85 -3.16
CA ILE A 71 -1.06 7.97 -3.10
C ILE A 71 -0.68 8.37 -4.52
N ASP A 72 -0.67 9.67 -4.79
CA ASP A 72 0.04 10.23 -5.95
C ASP A 72 1.54 10.29 -5.63
N PRO A 73 2.41 9.48 -6.29
CA PRO A 73 3.84 9.46 -6.00
C PRO A 73 4.57 10.73 -6.45
N ALA A 74 3.98 11.57 -7.30
CA ALA A 74 4.60 12.83 -7.72
C ALA A 74 4.47 13.93 -6.66
N THR A 75 3.39 13.92 -5.88
CA THR A 75 3.07 14.97 -4.89
C THR A 75 3.09 14.46 -3.45
N GLY A 76 2.91 13.16 -3.24
CA GLY A 76 2.70 12.53 -1.94
C GLY A 76 1.29 12.70 -1.40
N GLU A 77 0.36 13.28 -2.15
CA GLU A 77 -1.02 13.46 -1.70
C GLU A 77 -1.77 12.11 -1.68
N VAL A 78 -2.47 11.84 -0.58
CA VAL A 78 -3.43 10.73 -0.50
C VAL A 78 -4.69 11.11 -1.28
N LEU A 79 -4.94 10.39 -2.36
CA LEU A 79 -6.07 10.57 -3.27
C LEU A 79 -7.34 9.87 -2.76
N ALA A 80 -7.17 8.73 -2.10
CA ALA A 80 -8.27 7.92 -1.57
C ALA A 80 -7.82 7.13 -0.35
N GLN A 81 -8.79 6.81 0.51
CA GLN A 81 -8.62 5.93 1.66
C GLN A 81 -9.68 4.84 1.61
N VAL A 82 -9.27 3.60 1.82
CA VAL A 82 -10.11 2.40 1.84
C VAL A 82 -10.12 1.86 3.27
N ASP A 83 -11.33 1.65 3.78
CA ASP A 83 -11.58 0.85 4.99
C ASP A 83 -11.72 -0.62 4.58
N ALA A 84 -10.76 -1.45 4.99
CA ALA A 84 -10.74 -2.88 4.74
C ALA A 84 -11.05 -3.71 6.01
N ALA A 85 -11.69 -3.10 7.02
CA ALA A 85 -12.06 -3.79 8.24
C ALA A 85 -13.19 -4.81 8.01
N GLY A 86 -13.31 -5.76 8.94
CA GLY A 86 -14.44 -6.70 8.99
C GLY A 86 -14.39 -7.85 7.97
N LEU A 87 -13.24 -8.05 7.30
CA LEU A 87 -13.03 -9.16 6.36
C LEU A 87 -12.92 -10.53 7.06
N LEU A 88 -12.38 -10.55 8.28
CA LEU A 88 -12.22 -11.77 9.08
C LEU A 88 -13.35 -11.89 10.11
N SER A 89 -13.79 -13.13 10.35
CA SER A 89 -14.60 -13.43 11.53
C SER A 89 -13.80 -13.25 12.82
N PRO A 90 -14.44 -13.09 13.99
CA PRO A 90 -13.72 -12.94 15.26
C PRO A 90 -12.76 -14.08 15.59
N ALA A 91 -13.07 -15.32 15.18
CA ALA A 91 -12.21 -16.47 15.40
C ALA A 91 -10.97 -16.44 14.50
N GLU A 92 -11.13 -16.03 13.24
CA GLU A 92 -10.01 -15.87 12.30
C GLU A 92 -9.12 -14.69 12.70
N ALA A 93 -9.72 -13.58 13.12
CA ALA A 93 -9.00 -12.39 13.58
C ALA A 93 -8.17 -12.65 14.85
N ALA A 94 -8.55 -13.62 15.69
CA ALA A 94 -7.80 -13.99 16.89
C ALA A 94 -6.48 -14.71 16.58
N GLU A 95 -6.39 -15.37 15.43
CA GLU A 95 -5.20 -16.11 14.97
C GLU A 95 -4.40 -15.33 13.91
N ALA A 96 -5.02 -14.31 13.31
CA ALA A 96 -4.40 -13.40 12.37
C ALA A 96 -3.55 -12.34 13.06
N ASP A 97 -2.61 -11.78 12.31
CA ASP A 97 -1.94 -10.53 12.65
C ASP A 97 -2.57 -9.41 11.77
N VAL A 98 -1.79 -8.41 11.36
CA VAL A 98 -2.32 -7.24 10.65
C VAL A 98 -2.60 -7.45 9.16
N LEU A 99 -3.51 -6.64 8.60
CA LEU A 99 -3.65 -6.41 7.16
C LEU A 99 -2.30 -5.97 6.55
N ASN A 100 -1.85 -6.67 5.52
CA ASN A 100 -0.59 -6.40 4.82
C ASN A 100 -0.49 -7.28 3.56
N GLY A 101 -0.46 -6.65 2.38
CA GLY A 101 -0.39 -7.32 1.08
C GLY A 101 -1.51 -6.88 0.16
N ILE A 102 -1.13 -6.23 -0.94
CA ILE A 102 -2.01 -5.73 -1.99
C ILE A 102 -1.43 -6.21 -3.32
N ALA A 103 -2.27 -6.72 -4.21
CA ALA A 103 -1.84 -7.04 -5.57
C ALA A 103 -2.93 -6.70 -6.58
N LYS A 104 -2.59 -6.01 -7.65
CA LYS A 104 -3.51 -5.76 -8.74
C LYS A 104 -3.68 -7.03 -9.58
N VAL A 105 -4.92 -7.44 -9.82
CA VAL A 105 -5.21 -8.54 -10.75
C VAL A 105 -5.00 -8.06 -12.20
N PRO A 106 -4.11 -8.66 -13.01
CA PRO A 106 -3.91 -8.24 -14.40
C PRO A 106 -5.14 -8.53 -15.28
N GLY A 107 -5.36 -7.69 -16.31
CA GLY A 107 -6.36 -7.94 -17.36
C GLY A 107 -7.81 -7.58 -17.01
N ASP A 108 -8.25 -7.76 -15.76
CA ASP A 108 -9.64 -7.51 -15.33
C ASP A 108 -9.76 -6.28 -14.41
N GLY A 109 -10.20 -5.14 -14.98
CA GLY A 109 -10.80 -3.98 -14.27
C GLY A 109 -10.10 -3.49 -12.98
N ASP A 110 -10.78 -2.73 -12.14
CA ASP A 110 -10.24 -2.21 -10.86
C ASP A 110 -10.29 -3.26 -9.73
N THR A 111 -9.83 -4.49 -10.02
CA THR A 111 -9.85 -5.63 -9.09
C THR A 111 -8.48 -5.85 -8.44
N PHE A 112 -8.47 -6.12 -7.14
CA PHE A 112 -7.29 -6.33 -6.32
C PHE A 112 -7.41 -7.63 -5.53
N LEU A 113 -6.27 -8.22 -5.16
CA LEU A 113 -6.16 -9.19 -4.09
C LEU A 113 -5.64 -8.47 -2.85
N ILE A 114 -6.26 -8.70 -1.70
CA ILE A 114 -5.77 -8.22 -0.41
C ILE A 114 -5.71 -9.36 0.60
N THR A 115 -4.72 -9.29 1.50
CA THR A 115 -4.48 -10.29 2.54
C THR A 115 -3.82 -9.65 3.76
N GLY A 116 -3.44 -10.47 4.74
CA GLY A 116 -2.66 -10.04 5.89
C GLY A 116 -1.72 -11.11 6.41
N LYS A 117 -0.90 -10.71 7.38
CA LYS A 117 0.06 -11.59 8.02
C LYS A 117 -0.69 -12.67 8.81
N ASN A 118 -0.39 -13.93 8.52
CA ASN A 118 -1.08 -15.10 9.08
C ASN A 118 -2.61 -15.12 8.83
N TRP A 119 -3.10 -14.39 7.82
CA TRP A 119 -4.50 -14.51 7.43
C TRP A 119 -4.76 -15.88 6.80
N PRO A 120 -5.91 -16.52 7.08
CA PRO A 120 -6.28 -17.79 6.46
C PRO A 120 -6.71 -17.64 4.99
N TRP A 121 -6.99 -16.41 4.55
CA TRP A 121 -7.58 -16.11 3.24
C TRP A 121 -6.87 -14.98 2.52
N THR A 122 -6.98 -15.00 1.20
CA THR A 122 -6.76 -13.84 0.32
C THR A 122 -8.10 -13.50 -0.31
N PHE A 123 -8.46 -12.21 -0.28
CA PHE A 123 -9.73 -11.72 -0.79
C PHE A 123 -9.54 -11.03 -2.12
N GLU A 124 -10.34 -11.41 -3.12
CA GLU A 124 -10.50 -10.63 -4.34
C GLU A 124 -11.54 -9.53 -4.10
N VAL A 125 -11.15 -8.27 -4.30
CA VAL A 125 -11.93 -7.09 -3.93
C VAL A 125 -11.94 -6.05 -5.04
N ARG A 126 -12.90 -5.14 -4.96
CA ARG A 126 -12.92 -3.88 -5.71
C ARG A 126 -13.07 -2.73 -4.73
N PHE A 127 -12.29 -1.67 -4.90
CA PHE A 127 -12.44 -0.45 -4.11
C PHE A 127 -13.52 0.42 -4.77
N VAL A 128 -14.58 0.73 -4.03
CA VAL A 128 -15.72 1.50 -4.52
C VAL A 128 -15.92 2.75 -3.67
N PRO A 129 -16.40 3.87 -4.25
CA PRO A 129 -16.81 5.03 -3.47
C PRO A 129 -17.91 4.68 -2.45
N ALA A 130 -17.95 5.41 -1.35
CA ALA A 130 -19.01 5.33 -0.34
C ALA A 130 -20.36 5.85 -0.88
#